data_AF-A0A067SUU2-F1
#
_entry.id   AF-A0A067SUU2-F1
#
_cell.length_a   1.000
_cell.length_b   1.000
_cell.length_c   1.000
_cell.angle_alpha   90.00
_cell.angle_beta   90.00
_cell.angle_gamma   90.00
#
_symmetry.space_group_name_H-M   'P 1'
#
loop_
_entity.id
_entity.type
_entity.pdbx_description
1 polymer ?
#
loop_
_entity_poly.entity_id
_entity_poly.type
_entity_poly.pdbx_seq_one_letter_code
_entity_poly.pdbx_strand_id
1 'polypeptide(L)'
;MEGASVAGGAYIGLDNGSGRKRTYKLHEMVGEKSKFQFKYVAWDGCTPTPIEDRKNRVIAILAGHPDDHEKWSRMERQASAALESARGRIRIPKKERTHRRGRFPTLRTGVSHGNGSTRPINLGNSDANAAVIQELNHLQPFRRLAGFASCKSFIVCYPFSKLNPLTLYQLL
;
A
#
# COMPACT_ATOMS: atom_id res chain seq x y z
N MET A 1 24.04 -1.79 -11.64
CA MET A 1 23.32 -0.84 -10.76
C MET A 1 23.87 0.59 -10.90
N GLU A 2 24.60 0.90 -11.98
CA GLU A 2 24.98 2.29 -12.29
C GLU A 2 23.79 3.02 -12.92
N GLY A 3 23.56 4.26 -12.49
CA GLY A 3 22.61 5.19 -13.10
C GLY A 3 21.34 5.49 -12.30
N ALA A 4 20.94 4.69 -11.32
CA ALA A 4 19.77 5.00 -10.49
C ALA A 4 20.11 6.14 -9.51
N SER A 5 19.38 7.27 -9.58
CA SER A 5 19.55 8.36 -8.63
C SER A 5 18.93 8.00 -7.28
N VAL A 6 19.63 8.37 -6.22
CA VAL A 6 19.17 8.18 -4.84
C VAL A 6 18.46 9.45 -4.40
N ALA A 7 17.17 9.36 -4.11
CA ALA A 7 16.50 10.37 -3.28
C ALA A 7 16.77 10.03 -1.81
N GLY A 8 16.78 11.02 -0.92
CA GLY A 8 17.24 10.93 0.49
C GLY A 8 16.62 9.86 1.41
N GLY A 9 15.85 8.90 0.89
CA GLY A 9 15.43 7.68 1.57
C GLY A 9 14.86 6.60 0.64
N ALA A 10 15.04 6.70 -0.68
CA ALA A 10 14.46 5.74 -1.64
C ALA A 10 15.23 5.69 -2.97
N TYR A 11 15.08 4.57 -3.68
CA TYR A 11 15.56 4.43 -5.06
C TYR A 11 14.59 5.10 -6.02
N ILE A 12 15.09 6.01 -6.86
CA ILE A 12 14.33 6.50 -8.01
C ILE A 12 14.54 5.48 -9.13
N GLY A 13 13.46 4.82 -9.56
CA GLY A 13 13.49 4.00 -10.76
C GLY A 13 13.90 4.84 -11.97
N LEU A 14 14.85 4.34 -12.75
CA LEU A 14 15.31 4.98 -13.98
C LEU A 14 14.11 5.23 -14.92
N ASP A 15 13.78 6.51 -15.16
CA ASP A 15 12.81 6.88 -16.19
C ASP A 15 13.51 6.80 -17.54
N ASN A 16 13.42 5.63 -18.18
CA ASN A 16 14.06 5.39 -19.47
C ASN A 16 13.24 5.93 -20.65
N GLY A 17 12.15 6.69 -20.42
CA GLY A 17 11.31 7.33 -21.46
C GLY A 17 10.70 6.39 -22.53
N SER A 18 11.03 5.10 -22.47
CA SER A 18 10.89 4.11 -23.54
C SER A 18 9.95 2.97 -23.14
N GLY A 19 9.37 3.04 -21.93
CA GLY A 19 8.38 2.09 -21.48
C GLY A 19 7.12 2.16 -22.33
N ARG A 20 6.97 1.22 -23.28
CA ARG A 20 5.68 0.95 -23.91
C ARG A 20 4.65 0.71 -22.80
N LYS A 21 3.69 1.62 -22.66
CA LYS A 21 2.53 1.46 -21.77
C LYS A 21 1.62 0.40 -22.37
N ARG A 22 1.93 -0.87 -22.14
CA ARG A 22 1.11 -2.00 -22.58
C ARG A 22 0.72 -2.87 -21.40
N THR A 23 -0.47 -3.43 -21.47
CA THR A 23 -0.92 -4.48 -20.56
C THR A 23 -0.15 -5.76 -20.87
N TYR A 24 0.40 -6.39 -19.84
CA TYR A 24 1.05 -7.69 -19.96
C TYR A 24 0.11 -8.79 -19.47
N LYS A 25 0.05 -9.90 -20.20
CA LYS A 25 -0.63 -11.11 -19.77
C LYS A 25 0.25 -11.89 -18.79
N LEU A 26 -0.37 -12.68 -17.92
CA LEU A 26 0.34 -13.45 -16.90
C LEU A 26 1.44 -14.34 -17.49
N HIS A 27 1.16 -15.07 -18.57
CA HIS A 27 2.13 -15.95 -19.23
C HIS A 27 3.33 -15.21 -19.84
N GLU A 28 3.21 -13.90 -20.12
CA GLU A 28 4.35 -13.09 -20.59
C GLU A 28 5.31 -12.76 -19.44
N MET A 29 4.82 -12.84 -18.19
CA MET A 29 5.54 -12.47 -16.97
C MET A 29 6.16 -13.68 -16.27
N VAL A 30 5.48 -14.83 -16.27
CA VAL A 30 5.84 -16.00 -15.43
C VAL A 30 6.31 -17.19 -16.26
N GLY A 31 7.15 -18.03 -15.65
CA GLY A 31 7.68 -19.26 -16.27
C GLY A 31 9.03 -19.05 -16.98
N GLU A 32 9.73 -20.15 -17.23
CA GLU A 32 11.11 -20.17 -17.77
C GLU A 32 11.22 -19.56 -19.17
N LYS A 33 10.15 -19.67 -19.97
CA LYS A 33 10.10 -19.14 -21.33
C LYS A 33 9.71 -17.66 -21.40
N SER A 34 9.34 -17.05 -20.26
CA SER A 34 8.94 -15.65 -20.21
C SER A 34 10.17 -14.75 -20.21
N LYS A 35 10.03 -13.53 -20.74
CA LYS A 35 11.11 -12.54 -20.71
C LYS A 35 11.49 -12.12 -19.29
N PHE A 36 10.52 -12.09 -18.37
CA PHE A 36 10.68 -11.54 -17.03
C PHE A 36 10.97 -12.61 -15.97
N GLN A 37 10.62 -13.87 -16.26
CA GLN A 37 10.82 -15.03 -15.39
C GLN A 37 10.39 -14.78 -13.94
N PHE A 38 9.30 -14.03 -13.75
CA PHE A 38 8.77 -13.78 -12.42
C PHE A 38 8.20 -15.06 -11.82
N LYS A 39 8.41 -15.21 -10.51
CA LYS A 39 7.75 -16.24 -9.72
C LYS A 39 6.32 -15.79 -9.43
N TYR A 40 5.35 -16.60 -9.81
CA TYR A 40 3.98 -16.40 -9.36
C TYR A 40 3.84 -16.91 -7.93
N VAL A 41 3.29 -16.06 -7.04
CA VAL A 41 2.94 -16.44 -5.67
C VAL A 41 1.43 -16.49 -5.62
N ALA A 42 0.86 -17.69 -5.67
CA ALA A 42 -0.57 -17.87 -5.44
C ALA A 42 -0.87 -17.52 -3.98
N TRP A 43 -1.86 -16.67 -3.76
CA TRP A 43 -2.22 -16.19 -2.44
C TRP A 43 -3.74 -16.14 -2.32
N ASP A 44 -4.25 -16.65 -1.20
CA ASP A 44 -5.67 -16.76 -0.87
C ASP A 44 -6.27 -15.45 -0.33
N GLY A 45 -5.44 -14.44 -0.05
CA GLY A 45 -5.86 -13.20 0.59
C GLY A 45 -5.92 -13.27 2.12
N CYS A 46 -5.68 -14.45 2.69
CA CYS A 46 -5.90 -14.74 4.10
C CYS A 46 -4.61 -15.11 4.81
N THR A 47 -3.85 -16.05 4.25
CA THR A 47 -2.64 -16.60 4.87
C THR A 47 -1.49 -15.60 4.79
N PRO A 48 -0.94 -15.11 5.92
CA PRO A 48 0.19 -14.20 5.88
C PRO A 48 1.40 -14.87 5.21
N THR A 49 1.90 -14.30 4.10
CA THR A 49 2.93 -14.93 3.28
C THR A 49 4.11 -13.97 3.08
N PRO A 50 5.30 -14.26 3.67
CA PRO A 50 6.50 -13.47 3.43
C PRO A 50 7.05 -13.69 2.01
N ILE A 51 7.56 -12.62 1.41
CA ILE A 51 8.31 -12.65 0.16
C ILE A 51 9.77 -12.37 0.50
N GLU A 52 10.62 -13.33 0.18
CA GLU A 52 12.05 -13.29 0.50
C GLU A 52 12.90 -13.04 -0.75
N ASP A 53 14.05 -12.41 -0.55
CA ASP A 53 15.08 -12.33 -1.57
C ASP A 53 15.99 -13.57 -1.59
N ARG A 54 17.00 -13.58 -2.47
CA ARG A 54 17.96 -14.69 -2.60
C ARG A 54 18.82 -14.96 -1.35
N LYS A 55 18.78 -14.07 -0.36
CA LYS A 55 19.52 -14.19 0.91
C LYS A 55 18.56 -14.49 2.07
N ASN A 56 17.34 -14.94 1.79
CA ASN A 56 16.29 -15.22 2.78
C ASN A 56 15.94 -13.99 3.64
N ARG A 57 16.03 -12.79 3.06
CA ARG A 57 15.58 -11.56 3.73
C ARG A 57 14.17 -11.26 3.29
N VAL A 58 13.26 -11.06 4.24
CA VAL A 58 11.88 -10.62 3.96
C VAL A 58 11.92 -9.22 3.35
N ILE A 59 11.49 -9.10 2.10
CA ILE A 59 11.42 -7.83 1.36
C ILE A 59 9.99 -7.31 1.18
N ALA A 60 9.00 -8.18 1.37
CA ALA A 60 7.58 -7.83 1.41
C ALA A 60 6.79 -8.89 2.17
N ILE A 61 5.59 -8.57 2.62
CA ILE A 61 4.66 -9.52 3.26
C ILE A 61 3.28 -9.33 2.61
N LEU A 62 2.67 -10.42 2.17
CA LEU A 62 1.24 -10.48 1.88
C LEU A 62 0.52 -10.64 3.23
N ALA A 63 -0.08 -9.57 3.73
CA ALA A 63 -0.38 -9.43 5.16
C ALA A 63 -1.53 -10.30 5.70
N GLY A 64 -2.40 -10.80 4.83
CA GLY A 64 -3.60 -11.55 5.23
C GLY A 64 -4.67 -10.66 5.83
N HIS A 65 -5.48 -11.27 6.69
CA HIS A 65 -6.39 -10.61 7.61
C HIS A 65 -6.15 -11.11 9.04
N PRO A 66 -6.64 -10.41 10.09
CA PRO A 66 -6.62 -10.92 11.45
C PRO A 66 -7.53 -12.14 11.63
N ASP A 67 -7.30 -12.96 12.66
CA ASP A 67 -8.02 -14.23 12.91
C ASP A 67 -9.56 -14.12 12.96
N ASP A 68 -10.10 -12.94 13.30
CA ASP A 68 -11.54 -12.70 13.37
C ASP A 68 -12.19 -12.42 12.00
N HIS A 69 -12.06 -13.38 11.08
CA HIS A 69 -12.47 -13.27 9.67
C HIS A 69 -13.87 -12.67 9.47
N GLU A 70 -14.90 -13.16 10.18
CA GLU A 70 -16.27 -12.62 10.02
C GLU A 70 -16.38 -11.13 10.38
N LYS A 71 -15.69 -10.72 11.47
CA LYS A 71 -15.64 -9.32 11.90
C LYS A 71 -14.84 -8.49 10.92
N TRP A 72 -13.76 -9.05 10.37
CA TRP A 72 -12.93 -8.40 9.36
C TRP A 72 -13.71 -8.16 8.06
N SER A 73 -14.34 -9.18 7.47
CA SER A 73 -15.12 -9.02 6.23
C SER A 73 -16.32 -8.08 6.42
N ARG A 74 -16.98 -8.10 7.60
CA ARG A 74 -18.04 -7.14 7.92
C ARG A 74 -17.51 -5.71 7.96
N MET A 75 -16.34 -5.52 8.59
CA MET A 75 -15.68 -4.22 8.69
C MET A 75 -15.26 -3.69 7.31
N GLU A 76 -14.71 -4.53 6.43
CA GLU A 76 -14.37 -4.15 5.05
C GLU A 76 -15.61 -3.70 4.25
N ARG A 77 -16.73 -4.43 4.37
CA ARG A 77 -18.00 -4.02 3.75
C ARG A 77 -18.49 -2.67 4.28
N GLN A 78 -18.37 -2.42 5.58
CA GLN A 78 -18.73 -1.14 6.19
C GLN A 78 -17.83 0.01 5.70
N ALA A 79 -16.52 -0.21 5.61
CA ALA A 79 -15.58 0.76 5.06
C ALA A 79 -15.91 1.09 3.60
N SER A 80 -16.16 0.06 2.77
CA SER A 80 -16.54 0.22 1.37
C SER A 80 -17.84 1.01 1.21
N ALA A 81 -18.88 0.68 1.98
CA ALA A 81 -20.15 1.41 1.96
C ALA A 81 -19.98 2.88 2.40
N ALA A 82 -19.14 3.14 3.41
CA ALA A 82 -18.85 4.50 3.86
C ALA A 82 -18.11 5.32 2.78
N LEU A 83 -17.14 4.73 2.07
CA LEU A 83 -16.47 5.39 0.94
C LEU A 83 -17.45 5.74 -0.18
N GLU A 84 -18.34 4.81 -0.54
CA GLU A 84 -19.32 5.05 -1.61
C GLU A 84 -20.36 6.10 -1.21
N SER A 85 -20.81 6.12 0.04
CA SER A 85 -21.67 7.18 0.58
C SER A 85 -20.97 8.55 0.61
N ALA A 86 -19.67 8.58 0.91
CA ALA A 86 -18.87 9.80 0.91
C ALA A 86 -18.55 10.31 -0.51
N ARG A 87 -18.55 9.45 -1.53
CA ARG A 87 -18.15 9.78 -2.91
C ARG A 87 -18.91 10.98 -3.49
N GLY A 88 -20.20 11.12 -3.20
CA GLY A 88 -21.02 12.24 -3.69
C GLY A 88 -20.75 13.58 -2.98
N ARG A 89 -20.13 13.53 -1.80
CA ARG A 89 -19.89 14.70 -0.94
C ARG A 89 -18.51 15.33 -1.15
N ILE A 90 -17.58 14.58 -1.76
CA ILE A 90 -16.22 15.05 -2.04
C ILE A 90 -16.14 15.81 -3.37
N ARG A 91 -15.38 16.90 -3.37
CA ARG A 91 -15.08 17.69 -4.58
C ARG A 91 -13.62 17.48 -4.98
N ILE A 92 -13.41 16.80 -6.11
CA ILE A 92 -12.08 16.57 -6.67
C ILE A 92 -11.98 17.24 -8.05
N PRO A 93 -10.99 18.13 -8.26
CA PRO A 93 -10.72 18.76 -9.55
C PRO A 93 -10.52 17.72 -10.66
N LYS A 94 -11.00 17.99 -11.87
CA LYS A 94 -10.90 17.05 -13.01
C LYS A 94 -9.47 16.57 -13.26
N LYS A 95 -8.49 17.46 -13.10
CA LYS A 95 -7.05 17.17 -13.23
C LYS A 95 -6.51 16.15 -12.21
N GLU A 96 -7.18 15.98 -11.07
CA GLU A 96 -6.78 15.08 -9.98
C GLU A 96 -7.53 13.74 -9.98
N ARG A 97 -8.53 13.58 -10.86
CA ARG A 97 -9.29 12.32 -11.03
C ARG A 97 -8.55 11.25 -11.84
N THR A 98 -7.51 11.66 -12.56
CA THR A 98 -6.66 10.77 -13.36
C THR A 98 -5.23 10.93 -12.92
N HIS A 99 -4.64 9.89 -12.37
CA HIS A 99 -3.27 9.90 -11.87
C HIS A 99 -2.47 8.78 -12.52
N ARG A 100 -1.14 8.82 -12.37
CA ARG A 100 -0.22 7.79 -12.93
C ARG A 100 -0.60 6.36 -12.53
N ARG A 101 -1.21 6.19 -11.35
CA ARG A 101 -1.62 4.89 -10.77
C ARG A 101 -3.00 4.38 -11.22
N GLY A 102 -3.72 5.10 -12.10
CA GLY A 102 -5.08 4.74 -12.52
C GLY A 102 -6.07 5.91 -12.59
N ARG A 103 -7.35 5.57 -12.83
CA ARG A 103 -8.46 6.52 -12.88
C ARG A 103 -9.37 6.34 -11.68
N PHE A 104 -8.98 6.90 -10.55
CA PHE A 104 -9.83 6.94 -9.37
C PHE A 104 -9.67 8.25 -8.61
N PRO A 105 -10.74 8.74 -7.96
CA PRO A 105 -10.65 9.88 -7.06
C PRO A 105 -9.73 9.57 -5.88
N THR A 106 -8.81 10.48 -5.56
CA THR A 106 -7.96 10.37 -4.37
C THR A 106 -7.96 11.67 -3.60
N LEU A 107 -8.05 11.57 -2.27
CA LEU A 107 -7.80 12.67 -1.35
C LEU A 107 -6.68 12.24 -0.40
N ARG A 108 -5.88 13.23 0.03
CA ARG A 108 -4.74 13.02 0.91
C ARG A 108 -5.10 13.52 2.31
N THR A 109 -4.72 12.77 3.33
CA THR A 109 -4.91 13.15 4.74
C THR A 109 -3.73 12.67 5.58
N GLY A 110 -3.55 13.27 6.76
CA GLY A 110 -2.44 12.99 7.66
C GLY A 110 -1.21 13.86 7.41
N VAL A 111 -0.04 13.32 7.76
CA VAL A 111 1.25 14.03 7.75
C VAL A 111 2.09 13.56 6.57
N SER A 112 2.71 14.50 5.86
CA SER A 112 3.68 14.23 4.81
C SER A 112 5.04 14.80 5.18
N HIS A 113 6.10 14.03 4.94
CA HIS A 113 7.50 14.44 5.08
C HIS A 113 8.32 13.79 3.96
N GLY A 114 9.11 14.55 3.20
CA GLY A 114 9.90 14.01 2.08
C GLY A 114 10.34 15.05 1.04
N ASN A 115 11.12 14.59 0.05
CA ASN A 115 11.53 15.26 -1.20
C ASN A 115 11.71 16.79 -1.18
N GLY A 116 12.39 17.32 -0.14
CA GLY A 116 12.72 18.75 -0.02
C GLY A 116 11.94 19.51 1.06
N SER A 117 10.94 18.89 1.69
CA SER A 117 10.31 19.42 2.90
C SER A 117 11.24 19.21 4.09
N THR A 118 11.59 20.29 4.80
CA THR A 118 12.50 20.26 5.96
C THR A 118 11.80 19.90 7.26
N ARG A 119 10.46 19.85 7.28
CA ARG A 119 9.64 19.57 8.45
C ARG A 119 8.37 18.83 8.04
N PRO A 120 7.82 17.94 8.88
CA PRO A 120 6.54 17.30 8.59
C PRO A 120 5.43 18.35 8.42
N ILE A 121 4.58 18.18 7.39
CA ILE A 121 3.43 19.06 7.12
C ILE A 121 2.13 18.26 7.11
N ASN A 122 1.05 18.86 7.61
CA ASN A 122 -0.29 18.30 7.47
C ASN A 122 -0.81 18.49 6.04
N LEU A 123 -1.43 17.46 5.48
CA LEU A 123 -2.02 17.50 4.16
C LEU A 123 -3.36 18.24 4.21
N GLY A 124 -3.41 19.42 3.61
CA GLY A 124 -4.60 20.26 3.56
C GLY A 124 -5.64 19.81 2.54
N ASN A 125 -6.91 20.06 2.86
CA ASN A 125 -8.08 19.88 2.00
C ASN A 125 -9.00 21.11 2.15
N SER A 126 -9.92 21.33 1.21
CA SER A 126 -11.01 22.31 1.43
C SER A 126 -11.85 21.90 2.64
N ASP A 127 -12.48 22.87 3.32
CA ASP A 127 -13.25 22.61 4.55
C ASP A 127 -14.30 21.52 4.37
N ALA A 128 -15.00 21.52 3.23
CA ALA A 128 -15.99 20.49 2.90
C ALA A 128 -15.36 19.09 2.78
N ASN A 129 -14.21 18.96 2.08
CA ASN A 129 -13.53 17.67 1.96
C ASN A 129 -12.90 17.26 3.30
N ALA A 130 -12.36 18.20 4.06
CA ALA A 130 -11.77 17.96 5.37
C ALA A 130 -12.82 17.38 6.35
N ALA A 131 -14.04 17.91 6.36
CA ALA A 131 -15.14 17.39 7.17
C ALA A 131 -15.48 15.93 6.80
N VAL A 132 -15.58 15.61 5.51
CA VAL A 132 -15.84 14.22 5.04
C VAL A 132 -14.69 13.29 5.43
N ILE A 133 -13.44 13.73 5.25
CA ILE A 133 -12.25 12.95 5.64
C ILE A 133 -12.23 12.71 7.15
N GLN A 134 -12.55 13.72 7.95
CA GLN A 134 -12.60 13.61 9.41
C GLN A 134 -13.66 12.60 9.84
N GLU A 135 -14.88 12.69 9.29
CA GLU A 135 -15.95 11.72 9.51
C GLU A 135 -15.48 10.29 9.22
N LEU A 136 -14.90 10.05 8.04
CA LEU A 136 -14.38 8.73 7.65
C LEU A 136 -13.30 8.24 8.63
N ASN A 137 -12.36 9.10 9.01
CA ASN A 137 -11.28 8.76 9.94
C ASN A 137 -11.79 8.40 11.36
N HIS A 138 -12.95 8.91 11.77
CA HIS A 138 -13.55 8.56 13.06
C HIS A 138 -14.33 7.25 13.05
N LEU A 139 -14.72 6.74 11.87
CA LEU A 139 -15.41 5.47 11.75
C LEU A 139 -14.48 4.31 12.16
N GLN A 140 -15.04 3.39 12.96
CA GLN A 140 -14.31 2.23 13.47
C GLN A 140 -13.61 1.40 12.38
N PRO A 141 -14.19 1.16 11.19
CA PRO A 141 -13.52 0.42 10.13
C PRO A 141 -12.18 1.02 9.70
N PHE A 142 -12.10 2.34 9.50
CA PHE A 142 -10.84 2.97 9.07
C PHE A 142 -9.79 3.00 10.17
N ARG A 143 -10.20 3.19 11.43
CA ARG A 143 -9.29 3.07 12.58
C ARG A 143 -8.69 1.67 12.69
N ARG A 144 -9.51 0.64 12.46
CA ARG A 144 -9.08 -0.76 12.50
C ARG A 144 -8.17 -1.12 11.32
N LEU A 145 -8.51 -0.70 10.10
CA LEU A 145 -7.67 -0.88 8.91
C LEU A 145 -6.30 -0.21 9.08
N ALA A 146 -6.29 1.04 9.55
CA ALA A 146 -5.05 1.78 9.82
C ALA A 146 -4.20 1.07 10.89
N GLY A 147 -4.82 0.62 11.99
CA GLY A 147 -4.13 -0.15 13.03
C GLY A 147 -3.49 -1.43 12.51
N PHE A 148 -4.24 -2.22 11.72
CA PHE A 148 -3.71 -3.45 11.10
C PHE A 148 -2.54 -3.15 10.16
N ALA A 149 -2.67 -2.15 9.29
CA ALA A 149 -1.63 -1.74 8.38
C ALA A 149 -0.37 -1.27 9.11
N SER A 150 -0.51 -0.49 10.19
CA SER A 150 0.62 -0.07 11.03
C SER A 150 1.32 -1.27 11.65
N CYS A 151 0.58 -2.18 12.31
CA CYS A 151 1.17 -3.37 12.94
C CYS A 151 1.99 -4.22 11.94
N LYS A 152 1.46 -4.46 10.73
CA LYS A 152 2.16 -5.28 9.72
C LYS A 152 3.31 -4.52 9.03
N SER A 153 3.19 -3.21 8.84
CA SER A 153 4.26 -2.38 8.24
C SER A 153 5.48 -2.25 9.13
N PHE A 154 5.29 -2.13 10.47
CA PHE A 154 6.41 -2.11 11.41
C PHE A 154 7.25 -3.40 11.38
N ILE A 155 6.63 -4.54 11.07
CA ILE A 155 7.32 -5.84 10.98
C ILE A 155 8.25 -5.89 9.76
N VAL A 156 7.83 -5.33 8.62
CA VAL A 156 8.66 -5.32 7.38
C VAL A 156 9.81 -4.31 7.49
N CYS A 157 9.62 -3.20 8.20
CA CYS A 157 10.62 -2.13 8.31
C CYS A 157 11.65 -2.34 9.44
N TYR A 158 11.45 -3.27 10.37
CA TYR A 158 12.47 -3.62 11.36
C TYR A 158 13.49 -4.59 10.77
N PRO A 159 14.81 -4.36 10.94
CA PRO A 159 15.81 -5.30 10.48
C PRO A 159 15.65 -6.65 11.22
N PHE A 160 15.46 -7.71 10.43
CA PHE A 160 15.32 -9.12 10.87
C PHE A 160 16.42 -9.56 11.86
N SER A 161 17.60 -8.92 11.85
CA SER A 161 18.70 -9.21 12.77
C SER A 161 18.41 -8.96 14.26
N LYS A 162 17.25 -8.40 14.60
CA LYS A 162 16.83 -8.09 15.98
C LYS A 162 15.58 -8.87 16.43
N LEU A 163 14.94 -9.65 15.56
CA LEU A 163 13.74 -10.42 15.88
C LEU A 163 14.11 -11.90 16.07
N ASN A 164 13.81 -12.45 17.24
CA ASN A 164 14.01 -13.87 17.51
C ASN A 164 13.09 -14.70 16.59
N PRO A 165 13.56 -15.77 15.93
CA PRO A 165 12.73 -16.60 15.05
C PRO A 165 11.44 -17.13 15.71
N LEU A 166 11.41 -17.28 17.03
CA LEU A 166 10.20 -17.68 17.76
C LEU A 166 9.12 -16.59 17.80
N THR A 167 9.47 -15.31 17.66
CA THR A 167 8.53 -14.19 17.66
C THR A 167 7.79 -14.07 16.33
N LEU A 168 8.37 -14.59 15.23
CA LEU A 168 7.75 -14.56 13.90
C LEU A 168 6.51 -15.49 13.84
N TYR A 169 6.60 -16.68 14.44
CA TYR A 169 5.50 -17.65 14.50
C TYR A 169 4.35 -17.24 15.43
N GLN A 170 4.57 -16.27 16.32
CA GLN A 170 3.54 -15.74 17.21
C GLN A 170 2.81 -14.52 16.60
N LEU A 171 3.27 -14.00 15.45
CA LEU A 171 2.74 -12.80 14.77
C LEU A 171 2.16 -13.09 13.37
N LEU A 172 2.36 -14.31 12.88
CA LEU A 172 1.73 -14.90 11.69
C LEU A 172 0.47 -15.66 12.11
#